data_AF-N8R6F2-F1
#
_entry.id   AF-N8R6F2-F1
#
_cell.length_a   1.000
_cell.length_b   1.000
_cell.length_c   1.000
_cell.angle_alpha   90.00
_cell.angle_beta   90.00
_cell.angle_gamma   90.00
#
_symmetry.space_group_name_H-M   'P 1'
#
loop_
_entity.id
_entity.type
_entity.pdbx_description
1 polymer ?
#
loop_
_entity_poly.entity_id
_entity_poly.type
_entity_poly.pdbx_seq_one_letter_code
_entity_poly.pdbx_strand_id
1 'polypeptide(L)'
;MNGLFTCLYCGSDKQQSESSLEHAIPQFMGGECAPKKFQLTNVCRQCNNGLGLWVDASYAKSWFVTNQMAEAAQLLCTKVEDPGLPLRYIGKMKISNLKMPDEYISEHWVGPFGETIAWIRPHDERMDSYAGGNPTETKKKQSVAFFFLLRKA
;
A
#
# COMPACT_ATOMS: atom_id res chain seq x y z
N MET A 1 -10.00 -31.54 15.22
CA MET A 1 -8.95 -32.26 14.46
C MET A 1 -7.67 -31.48 14.61
N ASN A 2 -6.73 -31.92 15.45
CA ASN A 2 -5.44 -31.26 15.65
C ASN A 2 -4.43 -31.84 14.65
N GLY A 3 -4.59 -31.48 13.38
CA GLY A 3 -3.58 -31.78 12.35
C GLY A 3 -2.41 -30.82 12.45
N LEU A 4 -1.21 -31.31 12.21
CA LEU A 4 -0.04 -30.47 11.97
C LEU A 4 0.16 -30.32 10.45
N PHE A 5 0.74 -29.19 10.03
CA PHE A 5 1.25 -29.01 8.68
C PHE A 5 2.60 -28.30 8.72
N THR A 6 3.46 -28.57 7.76
CA THR A 6 4.72 -27.84 7.60
C THR A 6 4.49 -26.60 6.75
N CYS A 7 4.81 -25.43 7.29
CA CYS A 7 4.66 -24.16 6.57
C CYS A 7 5.68 -24.06 5.42
N LEU A 8 5.22 -23.72 4.22
CA LEU A 8 6.07 -23.58 3.03
C LEU A 8 7.22 -22.58 3.22
N TYR A 9 6.96 -21.46 3.92
CA TYR A 9 7.91 -20.35 4.02
C TYR A 9 8.92 -20.50 5.16
N CYS A 10 8.46 -20.87 6.37
CA CYS A 10 9.36 -20.99 7.52
C CYS A 10 9.82 -22.42 7.80
N GLY A 11 9.32 -23.42 7.07
CA GLY A 11 9.70 -24.83 7.23
C GLY A 11 9.31 -25.45 8.58
N SER A 12 8.60 -24.72 9.44
CA SER A 12 8.21 -25.19 10.77
C SER A 12 6.86 -25.91 10.74
N ASP A 13 6.72 -26.92 11.60
CA ASP A 13 5.42 -27.55 11.84
C ASP A 13 4.50 -26.63 12.65
N LYS A 14 3.26 -26.52 12.21
CA LYS A 14 2.24 -25.59 12.71
C LYS A 14 0.93 -26.31 12.91
N GLN A 15 0.10 -25.80 13.82
CA GLN A 15 -1.26 -26.33 14.00
C GLN A 15 -2.11 -25.98 12.79
N GLN A 16 -3.02 -26.86 12.35
CA GLN A 16 -3.90 -26.61 11.21
C GLN A 16 -4.73 -25.32 11.38
N SER A 17 -5.03 -24.91 12.61
CA SER A 17 -5.72 -23.66 12.94
C SER A 17 -4.91 -22.39 12.61
N GLU A 18 -3.60 -22.51 12.44
CA GLU A 18 -2.69 -21.44 12.02
C GLU A 18 -2.56 -21.33 10.50
N SER A 19 -3.12 -22.29 9.74
CA SER A 19 -3.14 -22.22 8.28
C SER A 19 -3.92 -20.98 7.81
N SER A 20 -3.40 -20.34 6.77
CA SER A 20 -4.01 -19.24 6.06
C SER A 20 -3.92 -19.48 4.56
N LEU A 21 -4.96 -19.08 3.83
CA LEU A 21 -4.90 -19.01 2.38
C LEU A 21 -3.96 -17.86 1.98
N GLU A 22 -2.92 -18.18 1.24
CA GLU A 22 -2.01 -17.22 0.64
C GLU A 22 -2.26 -17.18 -0.87
N HIS A 23 -2.11 -15.99 -1.46
CA HIS A 23 -2.19 -15.79 -2.90
C HIS A 23 -0.78 -15.49 -3.41
N ALA A 24 -0.22 -16.40 -4.20
CA ALA A 24 1.11 -16.22 -4.78
C ALA A 24 1.16 -15.05 -5.78
N ILE A 25 0.00 -14.66 -6.33
CA ILE A 25 -0.16 -13.43 -7.10
C ILE A 25 -0.87 -12.41 -6.20
N PRO A 26 -0.25 -11.26 -5.89
CA PRO A 26 -0.85 -10.24 -5.04
C PRO A 26 -2.19 -9.72 -5.59
N GLN A 27 -3.12 -9.40 -4.70
CA GLN A 27 -4.45 -8.92 -5.07
C GLN A 27 -4.42 -7.67 -5.96
N PHE A 28 -3.53 -6.70 -5.69
CA PHE A 28 -3.44 -5.46 -6.47
C PHE A 28 -2.98 -5.68 -7.92
N MET A 29 -2.42 -6.85 -8.23
CA MET A 29 -2.09 -7.29 -9.59
C MET A 29 -3.20 -8.13 -10.25
N GLY A 30 -4.38 -8.22 -9.62
CA GLY A 30 -5.48 -9.07 -10.07
C GLY A 30 -5.44 -10.49 -9.52
N GLY A 31 -4.73 -10.73 -8.40
CA GLY A 31 -4.62 -12.04 -7.75
C GLY A 31 -5.95 -12.71 -7.40
N GLU A 32 -7.01 -11.94 -7.16
CA GLU A 32 -8.36 -12.47 -6.93
C GLU A 32 -8.96 -13.18 -8.15
N CYS A 33 -8.57 -12.77 -9.36
CA CYS A 33 -9.00 -13.39 -10.61
C CYS A 33 -8.05 -14.51 -11.06
N ALA A 34 -6.98 -14.77 -10.32
CA ALA A 34 -5.99 -15.76 -10.69
C ALA A 34 -6.53 -17.20 -10.52
N PRO A 35 -6.11 -18.16 -11.37
CA PRO A 35 -6.46 -19.56 -11.20
C PRO A 35 -6.04 -20.10 -9.82
N LYS A 36 -6.85 -20.98 -9.23
CA LYS A 36 -6.61 -21.57 -7.89
C LYS A 36 -5.25 -22.25 -7.71
N LYS A 37 -4.55 -22.62 -8.78
CA LYS A 37 -3.18 -23.16 -8.73
C LYS A 37 -2.15 -22.17 -8.15
N PHE A 38 -2.48 -20.88 -8.11
CA PHE A 38 -1.68 -19.83 -7.49
C PHE A 38 -2.12 -19.51 -6.05
N GLN A 39 -2.96 -20.35 -5.45
CA GLN A 39 -3.36 -20.24 -4.04
C GLN A 39 -2.66 -21.33 -3.23
N LEU A 40 -2.00 -20.93 -2.15
CA LEU A 40 -1.26 -21.83 -1.27
C LEU A 40 -2.02 -22.02 0.04
N THR A 41 -2.21 -23.28 0.46
CA THR A 41 -2.96 -23.63 1.67
C THR A 41 -2.08 -24.11 2.82
N ASN A 42 -0.79 -24.33 2.57
CA ASN A 42 0.21 -24.77 3.56
C ASN A 42 1.11 -23.61 4.03
N VAL A 43 0.50 -22.46 4.30
CA VAL A 43 1.18 -21.26 4.79
C VAL A 43 0.59 -20.85 6.13
N CYS A 44 1.44 -20.56 7.13
CA CYS A 44 0.98 -20.08 8.42
C CYS A 44 0.63 -18.59 8.38
N ARG A 45 -0.32 -18.14 9.21
CA ARG A 45 -0.74 -16.72 9.29
C ARG A 45 0.42 -15.75 9.48
N GLN A 46 1.43 -16.11 10.29
CA GLN A 46 2.57 -15.23 10.55
C GLN A 46 3.37 -14.96 9.27
N CYS A 47 3.69 -16.01 8.50
CA CYS A 47 4.38 -15.86 7.22
C CYS A 47 3.52 -15.12 6.20
N ASN A 48 2.23 -15.47 6.08
CA ASN A 48 1.33 -14.81 5.14
C ASN A 48 1.21 -13.30 5.42
N ASN A 49 1.00 -12.91 6.68
CA ASN A 49 0.94 -11.51 7.08
C ASN A 49 2.27 -10.78 6.83
N GLY A 50 3.40 -11.47 7.05
CA GLY A 50 4.73 -10.94 6.77
C GLY A 50 4.95 -10.67 5.29
N LEU A 51 4.56 -11.60 4.42
CA LEU A 51 4.64 -11.42 2.96
C LEU A 51 3.78 -10.25 2.49
N GLY A 52 2.52 -10.19 2.96
CA GLY A 52 1.63 -9.09 2.61
C GLY A 52 2.20 -7.72 3.00
N LEU A 53 2.82 -7.61 4.17
CA LEU A 53 3.36 -6.34 4.66
C LEU A 53 4.71 -5.96 4.05
N TRP A 54 5.61 -6.92 3.85
CA TRP A 54 7.01 -6.63 3.50
C TRP A 54 7.37 -6.91 2.05
N VAL A 55 6.63 -7.79 1.38
CA VAL A 55 6.87 -8.18 -0.02
C VAL A 55 5.81 -7.54 -0.92
N ASP A 56 4.53 -7.83 -0.68
CA ASP A 56 3.47 -7.34 -1.55
C ASP A 56 3.32 -5.84 -1.44
N ALA A 57 3.23 -5.31 -0.20
CA ALA A 57 3.08 -3.89 0.02
C ALA A 57 4.33 -3.09 -0.37
N SER A 58 5.55 -3.62 -0.21
CA SER A 58 6.76 -2.92 -0.66
C SER A 58 6.79 -2.75 -2.17
N TYR A 59 6.36 -3.78 -2.91
CA TYR A 59 6.25 -3.71 -4.36
C TYR A 59 5.11 -2.78 -4.78
N ALA A 60 3.89 -3.00 -4.26
CA ALA A 60 2.70 -2.20 -4.58
C ALA A 60 2.88 -0.71 -4.30
N LYS A 61 3.52 -0.38 -3.17
CA LYS A 61 3.73 1.00 -2.72
C LYS A 61 5.08 1.57 -3.13
N SER A 62 5.87 0.85 -3.92
CA SER A 62 7.07 1.44 -4.50
C SER A 62 6.70 2.65 -5.36
N TRP A 63 7.60 3.63 -5.47
CA TRP A 63 7.36 4.85 -6.23
C TRP A 63 6.97 4.54 -7.68
N PHE A 64 7.66 3.59 -8.32
CA PHE A 64 7.41 3.19 -9.71
C PHE A 64 6.01 2.58 -9.89
N VAL A 65 5.65 1.59 -9.08
CA VAL A 65 4.36 0.90 -9.21
C VAL A 65 3.21 1.84 -8.86
N THR A 66 3.33 2.61 -7.78
CA THR A 66 2.30 3.59 -7.37
C THR A 66 1.98 4.55 -8.51
N ASN A 67 3.00 5.15 -9.13
CA ASN A 67 2.80 6.12 -10.19
C ASN A 67 2.36 5.48 -11.50
N GLN A 68 2.87 4.30 -11.85
CA GLN A 68 2.46 3.62 -13.08
C GLN A 68 1.01 3.16 -13.01
N MET A 69 0.57 2.65 -11.86
CA MET A 69 -0.83 2.31 -11.63
C MET A 69 -1.71 3.55 -11.70
N ALA A 70 -1.22 4.70 -11.19
CA ALA A 70 -1.97 5.94 -11.27
C ALA A 70 -2.12 6.46 -12.71
N GLU A 71 -1.06 6.38 -13.50
CA GLU A 71 -1.10 6.72 -14.92
C GLU A 71 -1.99 5.76 -15.72
N ALA A 72 -1.88 4.45 -15.48
CA ALA A 72 -2.72 3.45 -16.15
C ALA A 72 -4.21 3.69 -15.87
N ALA A 73 -4.56 3.97 -14.61
CA ALA A 73 -5.93 4.30 -14.24
C ALA A 73 -6.45 5.55 -14.97
N GLN A 74 -5.62 6.59 -15.13
CA GLN A 74 -5.98 7.79 -15.88
C GLN A 74 -6.21 7.52 -17.37
N LEU A 75 -5.37 6.70 -17.99
CA LEU A 75 -5.49 6.34 -19.42
C LEU A 75 -6.68 5.41 -19.70
N LEU A 76 -7.04 4.55 -18.75
CA LEU A 76 -8.11 3.56 -18.89
C LEU A 76 -9.46 4.03 -18.34
N CYS A 77 -9.50 5.20 -17.70
CA CYS A 77 -10.73 5.80 -17.22
C CYS A 77 -11.62 6.20 -18.40
N THR A 78 -12.70 5.44 -18.59
CA THR A 78 -13.64 5.60 -19.72
C THR A 78 -15.00 6.12 -19.26
N LYS A 79 -15.21 6.27 -17.95
CA LYS A 79 -16.50 6.61 -17.34
C LYS A 79 -16.33 7.68 -16.28
N VAL A 80 -17.31 8.58 -16.21
CA VAL A 80 -17.32 9.65 -15.19
C VAL A 80 -17.64 9.09 -13.81
N GLU A 81 -18.27 7.92 -13.74
CA GLU A 81 -18.65 7.25 -12.49
C GLU A 81 -17.55 6.33 -11.91
N ASP A 82 -16.36 6.31 -12.51
CA ASP A 82 -15.22 5.55 -11.99
C ASP A 82 -14.84 6.07 -10.59
N PRO A 83 -14.64 5.19 -9.58
CA PRO A 83 -14.35 5.57 -8.19
C PRO A 83 -12.99 6.27 -8.02
N GLY A 84 -12.88 7.52 -8.47
CA GLY A 84 -11.77 8.43 -8.23
C GLY A 84 -10.45 7.99 -8.86
N LEU A 85 -9.86 8.87 -9.69
CA LEU A 85 -8.54 8.61 -10.23
C LEU A 85 -7.48 8.66 -9.10
N PRO A 86 -6.60 7.66 -9.00
CA PRO A 86 -5.54 7.62 -7.99
C PRO A 86 -4.58 8.81 -8.11
N LEU A 87 -4.05 9.21 -6.96
CA LEU A 87 -3.03 10.25 -6.86
C LEU A 87 -1.66 9.74 -7.32
N ARG A 88 -0.83 10.64 -7.83
CA ARG A 88 0.58 10.38 -8.11
C ARG A 88 1.43 10.77 -6.90
N TYR A 89 2.32 9.89 -6.48
CA TYR A 89 3.26 10.13 -5.39
C TYR A 89 4.53 10.78 -5.94
N ILE A 90 4.85 12.00 -5.49
CA ILE A 90 6.07 12.68 -5.91
C ILE A 90 7.23 12.31 -4.99
N GLY A 91 7.00 12.34 -3.68
CA GLY A 91 8.03 12.08 -2.68
C GLY A 91 7.84 12.89 -1.42
N LYS A 92 8.85 12.88 -0.55
CA LYS A 92 8.90 13.75 0.62
C LYS A 92 9.08 15.21 0.20
N MET A 93 8.41 16.11 0.91
CA MET A 93 8.46 17.55 0.69
C MET A 93 8.75 18.27 1.99
N LYS A 94 9.49 19.37 1.91
CA LYS A 94 9.63 20.33 3.00
C LYS A 94 8.82 21.57 2.65
N ILE A 95 7.90 21.96 3.52
CA ILE A 95 7.11 23.18 3.38
C ILE A 95 7.74 24.23 4.29
N SER A 96 8.25 25.31 3.71
CA SER A 96 8.86 26.40 4.47
C SER A 96 7.89 26.96 5.49
N ASN A 97 8.37 27.19 6.72
CA ASN A 97 7.62 27.75 7.84
C ASN A 97 6.48 26.87 8.38
N LEU A 98 6.30 25.64 7.88
CA LEU A 98 5.37 24.68 8.47
C LEU A 98 6.03 24.01 9.68
N LYS A 99 5.50 24.26 10.88
CA LYS A 99 5.86 23.48 12.07
C LYS A 99 5.11 22.16 12.05
N MET A 100 5.85 21.05 12.02
CA MET A 100 5.30 19.70 12.11
C MET A 100 5.59 19.12 13.49
N PRO A 101 4.75 18.18 13.98
CA PRO A 101 5.11 17.39 15.17
C PRO A 101 6.42 16.63 14.94
N ASP A 102 7.12 16.32 16.03
CA ASP A 102 8.30 15.45 15.98
C ASP A 102 7.92 14.08 15.40
N GLU A 103 8.86 13.48 14.66
CA GLU A 103 8.68 12.18 13.98
C GLU A 103 7.58 12.15 12.89
N TYR A 104 7.17 13.31 12.37
CA TYR A 104 6.29 13.39 11.20
C TYR A 104 7.07 13.80 9.96
N ILE A 105 6.59 13.32 8.80
CA ILE A 105 7.06 13.76 7.48
C ILE A 105 5.91 14.41 6.72
N SER A 106 6.26 15.24 5.75
CA SER A 106 5.34 15.70 4.72
C SER A 106 5.64 15.02 3.39
N GLU A 107 4.61 14.49 2.77
CA GLU A 107 4.65 13.92 1.43
C GLU A 107 3.91 14.83 0.45
N HIS A 108 4.42 14.89 -0.78
CA HIS A 108 3.79 15.57 -1.90
C HIS A 108 3.13 14.54 -2.81
N TRP A 109 1.83 14.75 -3.02
CA TRP A 109 0.99 14.00 -3.94
C TRP A 109 0.36 14.95 -4.93
N VAL A 110 0.10 14.46 -6.14
CA VAL A 110 -0.52 15.23 -7.22
C VAL A 110 -1.79 14.53 -7.67
N GLY A 111 -2.88 15.29 -7.71
CA GLY A 111 -4.18 14.85 -8.21
C GLY A 111 -4.20 14.69 -9.74
N PRO A 112 -5.21 13.98 -10.27
CA PRO A 112 -5.36 13.73 -11.70
C PRO A 112 -5.50 15.01 -12.54
N PHE A 113 -5.94 16.12 -11.95
CA PHE A 113 -6.10 17.40 -12.65
C PHE A 113 -5.06 18.44 -12.23
N GLY A 114 -3.98 18.00 -11.58
CA GLY A 114 -2.86 18.84 -11.15
C GLY A 114 -3.00 19.44 -9.75
N GLU A 115 -4.00 19.03 -8.96
CA GLU A 115 -4.12 19.44 -7.57
C GLU A 115 -2.86 19.05 -6.78
N THR A 116 -2.38 19.94 -5.93
CA THR A 116 -1.28 19.60 -5.01
C THR A 116 -1.86 19.16 -3.68
N ILE A 117 -1.36 18.04 -3.16
CA ILE A 117 -1.74 17.51 -1.86
C ILE A 117 -0.47 17.36 -1.03
N ALA A 118 -0.45 18.05 0.11
CA ALA A 118 0.60 17.88 1.12
C ALA A 118 0.06 17.01 2.26
N TRP A 119 0.56 15.79 2.40
CA TRP A 119 0.13 14.88 3.45
C TRP A 119 1.17 14.82 4.57
N ILE A 120 0.81 15.30 5.76
CA ILE A 120 1.63 15.22 6.97
C ILE A 120 1.21 13.97 7.74
N ARG A 121 2.15 13.05 7.94
CA ARG A 121 1.90 11.77 8.62
C ARG A 121 3.08 11.35 9.51
N PRO A 122 2.86 10.46 10.49
CA PRO A 122 3.94 9.85 11.25
C PRO A 122 4.94 9.14 10.32
N HIS A 123 6.20 9.16 10.73
CA HIS A 123 7.30 8.51 10.04
C HIS A 123 7.53 7.09 10.58
N ASP A 124 7.76 6.14 9.68
CA ASP A 124 8.26 4.80 10.01
C ASP A 124 9.43 4.53 9.08
N GLU A 125 10.65 4.63 9.61
CA GLU A 125 11.89 4.50 8.84
C GLU A 125 12.00 3.15 8.11
N ARG A 126 11.38 2.10 8.65
CA ARG A 126 11.41 0.75 8.05
C ARG A 126 10.65 0.67 6.72
N MET A 127 9.77 1.64 6.47
CA MET A 127 8.89 1.69 5.31
C MET A 127 9.10 2.97 4.50
N ASP A 128 10.33 3.49 4.49
CA ASP A 128 10.62 4.77 3.86
C ASP A 128 10.43 4.75 2.34
N SER A 129 10.58 3.58 1.73
CA SER A 129 10.33 3.36 0.30
C SER A 129 8.85 3.25 -0.06
N TYR A 130 7.94 3.26 0.92
CA TYR A 130 6.52 3.03 0.70
C TYR A 130 5.81 4.37 0.50
N ALA A 131 5.23 4.57 -0.67
CA ALA A 131 4.31 5.67 -0.91
C ALA A 131 3.15 5.59 0.12
N GLY A 132 3.02 6.64 0.93
CA GLY A 132 2.03 6.73 1.98
C GLY A 132 2.34 5.90 3.22
N GLY A 133 3.56 5.36 3.32
CA GLY A 133 4.09 4.71 4.51
C GLY A 133 3.33 3.48 4.98
N ASN A 134 3.36 3.29 6.30
CA ASN A 134 2.90 2.08 6.97
C ASN A 134 1.37 1.88 6.87
N PRO A 135 0.91 0.84 6.14
CA PRO A 135 -0.53 0.57 5.97
C PRO A 135 -1.26 0.21 7.27
N THR A 136 -0.53 -0.29 8.28
CA THR A 136 -1.13 -0.78 9.53
C THR A 136 -1.35 0.32 10.57
N GLU A 137 -0.67 1.46 10.40
CA GLU A 137 -0.77 2.61 11.30
C GLU A 137 -1.73 3.70 10.82
N THR A 138 -2.16 3.64 9.56
CA THR A 138 -2.97 4.68 8.90
C THR A 138 -4.30 4.96 9.63
N LYS A 139 -4.81 3.99 10.40
CA LYS A 139 -6.03 4.13 11.23
C LYS A 139 -5.76 4.41 12.71
N LYS A 140 -4.51 4.28 13.16
CA LYS A 140 -4.13 4.33 14.58
C LYS A 140 -3.57 5.68 14.99
N LYS A 141 -2.90 6.36 14.06
CA LYS A 141 -2.24 7.65 14.30
C LYS A 141 -2.92 8.73 13.48
N GLN A 142 -3.03 9.92 14.05
CA GLN A 142 -3.59 11.07 13.37
C GLN A 142 -2.66 11.52 12.23
N SER A 143 -3.24 11.94 11.12
CA SER A 143 -2.52 12.57 10.01
C SER A 143 -3.36 13.71 9.44
N VAL A 144 -2.74 14.63 8.70
CA VAL A 144 -3.40 15.80 8.13
C VAL A 144 -3.01 15.95 6.68
N ALA A 145 -3.98 16.05 5.78
CA ALA A 145 -3.75 16.35 4.37
C ALA A 145 -4.26 17.75 4.04
N PHE A 146 -3.39 18.56 3.43
CA PHE A 146 -3.73 19.86 2.88
C PHE A 146 -3.95 19.72 1.38
N PHE A 147 -5.11 20.18 0.91
CA PHE A 147 -5.50 20.11 -0.49
C PHE A 147 -5.42 21.51 -1.09
N PHE A 148 -4.60 21.67 -2.12
CA PHE A 148 -4.43 22.90 -2.86
C PHE A 148 -5.05 22.72 -4.25
N LEU A 149 -6.25 23.26 -4.42
CA LEU A 149 -6.94 23.24 -5.69
C LEU A 149 -6.35 24.32 -6.60
N LEU A 150 -5.93 23.93 -7.80
CA LEU A 150 -5.58 24.90 -8.83
C LEU A 150 -6.87 25.56 -9.31
N ARG A 151 -7.04 26.86 -9.04
CA ARG A 151 -8.03 27.65 -9.79
C ARG A 151 -7.51 27.78 -11.21
N LYS A 152 -8.35 27.48 -12.21
CA LYS A 152 -8.13 27.99 -13.57
C LYS A 152 -8.00 29.51 -13.48
N ALA A 153 -6.87 30.03 -13.97
CA ALA A 153 -6.71 31.46 -14.24
C ALA A 153 -7.65 31.89 -15.37
#